data_AF-A0A803NIQ2-F1
#
_entry.id   AF-A0A803NIQ2-F1
#
_cell.length_a   1.000
_cell.length_b   1.000
_cell.length_c   1.000
_cell.angle_alpha   90.00
_cell.angle_beta   90.00
_cell.angle_gamma   90.00
#
_symmetry.space_group_name_H-M   'P 1'
#
loop_
_entity.id
_entity.type
_entity.pdbx_description
1 polymer ?
#
loop_
_entity_poly.entity_id
_entity_poly.type
_entity_poly.pdbx_seq_one_letter_code
_entity_poly.pdbx_strand_id
1 'polypeptide(L)'
;MKSFDTLDNWHDEFLKQANPQDPATFPFILLGNKIDIDGGNSRVSEKKAKDWCASKGNIGYFETSAKEDYNVDAAFLCIAKTALANEHEQDIYFQGIPETVVTETEQRGGGGGCAC
;
A
#
# COMPACT_ATOMS: atom_id res chain seq x y z
N MET A 1 9.84 -10.68 20.85
CA MET A 1 9.80 -11.55 19.66
C MET A 1 8.38 -11.73 19.16
N LYS A 2 7.39 -12.11 19.99
CA LYS A 2 5.98 -12.28 19.55
C LYS A 2 5.45 -11.21 18.59
N SER A 3 5.74 -9.93 18.82
CA SER A 3 5.32 -8.83 17.94
C SER A 3 5.91 -8.90 16.52
N PHE A 4 7.17 -9.33 16.40
CA PHE A 4 7.82 -9.55 15.11
C PHE A 4 7.28 -10.80 14.43
N ASP A 5 7.08 -11.87 15.19
CA ASP A 5 6.60 -13.14 14.63
C ASP A 5 5.14 -13.03 14.10
N THR A 6 4.40 -11.99 14.48
CA THR A 6 3.07 -11.69 13.93
C THR A 6 3.08 -10.88 12.62
N LEU A 7 4.24 -10.44 12.13
CA LEU A 7 4.31 -9.57 10.95
C LEU A 7 3.78 -10.25 9.68
N ASP A 8 4.02 -11.55 9.50
CA ASP A 8 3.46 -12.30 8.37
C ASP A 8 1.93 -12.26 8.38
N ASN A 9 1.32 -12.47 9.54
CA ASN A 9 -0.14 -12.41 9.68
C ASN A 9 -0.67 -11.00 9.38
N TRP A 10 -0.02 -9.96 9.91
CA TRP A 10 -0.45 -8.57 9.65
C TRP A 10 -0.34 -8.18 8.18
N HIS A 11 0.76 -8.56 7.53
CA HIS A 11 0.98 -8.31 6.12
C HIS A 11 -0.08 -9.02 5.25
N ASP A 12 -0.30 -10.31 5.51
CA ASP A 12 -1.23 -11.12 4.73
C ASP A 12 -2.69 -10.68 4.96
N GLU A 13 -3.07 -10.36 6.19
CA GLU A 13 -4.41 -9.84 6.49
C GLU A 13 -4.67 -8.47 5.86
N PHE A 14 -3.66 -7.59 5.84
CA PHE A 14 -3.79 -6.31 5.15
C PHE A 14 -4.07 -6.52 3.66
N LEU A 15 -3.27 -7.34 2.98
CA LEU A 15 -3.43 -7.58 1.54
C LEU A 15 -4.79 -8.19 1.21
N LYS A 16 -5.30 -9.10 2.05
CA LYS A 16 -6.63 -9.70 1.88
C LYS A 16 -7.76 -8.67 2.03
N GLN A 17 -7.69 -7.82 3.06
CA GLN A 17 -8.79 -6.91 3.41
C GLN A 17 -8.77 -5.63 2.57
N ALA A 18 -7.59 -5.07 2.31
CA ALA A 18 -7.43 -3.87 1.50
C ALA A 18 -7.57 -4.17 -0.01
N ASN A 19 -7.27 -5.40 -0.43
CA ASN A 19 -7.33 -5.87 -1.82
C ASN A 19 -6.74 -4.83 -2.81
N PRO A 20 -5.46 -4.44 -2.63
CA PRO A 20 -4.82 -3.47 -3.52
C PRO A 20 -4.72 -4.02 -4.96
N GLN A 21 -4.71 -3.12 -5.94
CA GLN A 21 -4.63 -3.50 -7.36
C GLN A 21 -3.41 -4.37 -7.68
N ASP A 22 -2.25 -3.99 -7.14
CA ASP A 22 -1.03 -4.80 -7.19
C ASP A 22 -0.51 -5.07 -5.77
N PRO A 23 -0.82 -6.24 -5.20
CA PRO A 23 -0.33 -6.64 -3.88
C PRO A 23 1.19 -6.78 -3.78
N ALA A 24 1.88 -7.04 -4.90
CA ALA A 24 3.32 -7.29 -4.88
C ALA A 24 4.15 -6.01 -4.78
N THR A 25 3.60 -4.89 -5.24
CA THR A 25 4.26 -3.57 -5.26
C THR A 25 3.67 -2.60 -4.23
N PHE A 26 2.60 -3.00 -3.53
CA PHE A 26 1.95 -2.15 -2.53
C PHE A 26 2.97 -1.59 -1.51
N PRO A 27 2.95 -0.26 -1.26
CA PRO A 27 3.98 0.39 -0.47
C PRO A 27 3.84 0.05 1.02
N PHE A 28 4.72 -0.80 1.52
CA PHE A 28 4.90 -1.06 2.95
C PHE A 28 6.21 -0.44 3.47
N ILE A 29 6.24 -0.13 4.77
CA ILE A 29 7.46 0.06 5.55
C ILE A 29 7.34 -0.71 6.87
N LEU A 30 8.46 -1.18 7.40
CA LEU A 30 8.55 -1.83 8.72
C LEU A 30 9.18 -0.89 9.73
N LEU A 31 8.54 -0.73 10.90
CA LEU A 31 9.04 0.07 12.01
C LEU A 31 9.48 -0.82 13.18
N GLY A 32 10.77 -0.84 13.46
CA GLY A 32 11.34 -1.34 14.71
C GLY A 32 11.28 -0.26 15.80
N ASN A 33 10.14 -0.14 16.47
CA ASN A 33 9.92 0.89 17.48
C ASN A 33 10.52 0.53 18.86
N LYS A 34 10.75 1.54 19.70
CA LYS A 34 11.25 1.49 21.09
C LYS A 34 12.74 1.18 21.25
N ILE A 35 13.56 1.71 20.36
CA ILE A 35 15.02 1.54 20.48
C ILE A 35 15.63 2.28 21.68
N ASP A 36 14.88 3.19 22.31
CA ASP A 36 15.26 3.88 23.55
C ASP A 36 15.32 2.93 24.75
N ILE A 37 14.67 1.76 24.66
CA ILE A 37 14.63 0.77 25.73
C ILE A 37 15.87 -0.14 25.65
N ASP A 38 16.36 -0.56 26.82
CA ASP A 38 17.47 -1.51 26.97
C ASP A 38 18.76 -1.10 26.24
N GLY A 39 19.02 0.22 26.11
CA GLY A 39 20.24 0.75 25.51
C GLY A 39 20.42 0.40 24.03
N GLY A 40 19.33 0.26 23.28
CA GLY A 40 19.34 -0.14 21.87
C GLY A 40 19.49 -1.64 21.65
N ASN A 41 19.47 -2.46 22.70
CA ASN A 41 19.58 -3.91 22.58
C ASN A 41 18.21 -4.52 22.24
N SER A 42 17.74 -4.23 21.03
CA SER A 42 16.49 -4.78 20.52
C SER A 42 16.49 -6.30 20.61
N ARG A 43 15.40 -6.86 21.13
CA ARG A 43 15.18 -8.32 21.16
C ARG A 43 15.04 -8.94 19.76
N VAL A 44 14.99 -8.11 18.72
CA VAL A 44 15.00 -8.49 17.31
C VAL A 44 16.24 -7.87 16.69
N SER A 45 17.13 -8.70 16.14
CA SER A 45 18.31 -8.18 15.46
C SER A 45 17.93 -7.44 14.17
N GLU A 46 18.67 -6.39 13.85
CA GLU A 46 18.52 -5.64 12.60
C GLU A 46 18.57 -6.57 11.38
N LYS A 47 19.48 -7.56 11.39
CA LYS A 47 19.58 -8.60 10.35
C LYS A 47 18.26 -9.34 10.16
N LYS A 48 17.62 -9.82 11.24
CA LYS A 48 16.35 -10.56 11.15
C LYS A 48 15.24 -9.68 10.55
N ALA A 49 15.19 -8.40 10.93
CA ALA A 49 14.20 -7.47 10.40
C ALA A 49 14.42 -7.18 8.91
N LYS A 50 15.67 -6.94 8.49
CA LYS A 50 16.03 -6.72 7.09
C LYS A 50 15.79 -7.94 6.22
N ASP A 51 16.10 -9.15 6.70
CA ASP A 51 15.86 -10.39 5.97
C ASP A 51 14.35 -10.61 5.72
N TRP A 52 13.49 -10.28 6.70
CA TRP A 52 12.04 -10.31 6.52
C TRP A 52 11.56 -9.25 5.52
N CYS A 53 12.10 -8.03 5.58
CA CYS A 53 11.75 -6.99 4.62
C CYS A 53 12.14 -7.36 3.18
N ALA A 54 13.31 -7.98 3.00
CA ALA A 54 13.78 -8.47 1.71
C ALA A 54 12.86 -9.56 1.13
N SER A 55 12.34 -10.46 1.98
CA SER A 55 11.44 -11.53 1.53
C SER A 55 10.03 -11.04 1.15
N LYS A 56 9.66 -9.81 1.53
CA LYS A 56 8.34 -9.21 1.28
C LYS A 56 8.37 -8.09 0.24
N GLY A 57 9.28 -8.17 -0.73
CA GLY A 57 9.38 -7.16 -1.81
C GLY A 57 10.31 -5.99 -1.49
N ASN A 58 11.33 -6.23 -0.65
CA ASN A 58 12.33 -5.22 -0.28
C ASN A 58 11.73 -4.00 0.42
N ILE A 59 10.88 -4.27 1.41
CA ILE A 59 10.21 -3.28 2.27
C ILE A 59 11.26 -2.39 2.96
N GLY A 60 11.00 -1.08 3.07
CA GLY A 60 11.86 -0.18 3.83
C GLY A 60 11.80 -0.47 5.34
N TYR A 61 12.95 -0.59 6.01
CA TYR A 61 13.03 -0.81 7.45
C TYR A 61 13.60 0.40 8.19
N PHE A 62 12.94 0.82 9.27
CA PHE A 62 13.39 1.93 10.11
C PHE A 62 13.35 1.55 11.59
N GLU A 63 14.45 1.81 12.28
CA GLU A 63 14.49 1.81 13.74
C GLU A 63 14.04 3.16 14.26
N THR A 64 13.07 3.15 15.18
CA THR A 64 12.37 4.35 15.63
C THR A 64 12.25 4.38 17.16
N SER A 65 12.21 5.59 17.72
CA SER A 65 11.77 5.81 19.09
C SER A 65 10.70 6.88 19.08
N ALA A 66 9.44 6.48 19.27
CA ALA A 66 8.34 7.42 19.44
C ALA A 66 8.51 8.29 20.71
N LYS A 67 9.29 7.83 21.70
CA LYS A 67 9.53 8.56 22.95
C LYS A 67 10.56 9.67 22.78
N GLU A 68 11.60 9.40 22.00
CA GLU A 68 12.73 10.31 21.79
C GLU A 68 12.65 11.05 20.45
N ASP A 69 11.52 10.90 19.73
CA ASP A 69 11.30 11.47 18.40
C ASP A 69 12.40 11.07 17.39
N TYR A 70 12.90 9.84 17.52
CA TYR A 70 13.97 9.34 16.67
C TYR A 70 13.40 8.63 15.44
N ASN A 71 13.84 9.06 14.25
CA ASN A 71 13.52 8.49 12.94
C ASN A 71 12.02 8.43 12.57
N VAL A 72 11.14 9.05 13.35
CA VAL A 72 9.70 9.08 13.06
C VAL A 72 9.44 9.84 11.76
N ASP A 73 9.94 11.07 11.65
CA ASP A 73 9.78 11.91 10.46
C ASP A 73 10.36 11.26 9.20
N ALA A 74 11.57 10.69 9.31
CA ALA A 74 12.22 10.03 8.18
C ALA A 74 11.40 8.83 7.67
N ALA A 75 10.85 8.04 8.58
CA ALA A 75 10.01 6.90 8.22
C ALA A 75 8.71 7.33 7.55
N PHE A 76 7.99 8.31 8.12
CA PHE A 76 6.75 8.84 7.54
C PHE A 76 6.98 9.53 6.19
N LEU A 77 8.07 10.28 6.04
CA LEU A 77 8.44 10.89 4.77
C LEU A 77 8.75 9.84 3.70
N CYS A 78 9.40 8.73 4.08
CA CYS A 78 9.70 7.65 3.17
C CYS A 78 8.40 7.02 2.63
N ILE A 79 7.49 6.60 3.51
CA ILE A 79 6.23 5.96 3.05
C ILE A 79 5.36 6.92 2.26
N ALA A 80 5.30 8.21 2.63
CA ALA A 80 4.56 9.21 1.85
C ALA A 80 5.09 9.33 0.42
N LYS A 81 6.42 9.35 0.24
CA LYS A 81 7.05 9.39 -1.09
C LYS A 81 6.81 8.10 -1.88
N THR A 82 6.95 6.94 -1.25
CA THR A 82 6.74 5.64 -1.92
C THR A 82 5.29 5.44 -2.32
N ALA A 83 4.33 5.89 -1.49
CA ALA A 83 2.91 5.87 -1.79
C ALA A 83 2.57 6.77 -2.98
N LEU A 84 3.07 8.01 -3.00
CA LEU A 84 2.87 8.93 -4.12
C LEU A 84 3.42 8.39 -5.45
N ALA A 85 4.57 7.71 -5.41
CA ALA A 85 5.14 7.07 -6.59
C ALA A 85 4.29 5.89 -7.10
N ASN A 86 3.65 5.15 -6.19
CA ASN A 86 2.73 4.05 -6.54
C ASN A 86 1.41 4.56 -7.16
N GLU A 87 0.85 5.67 -6.67
CA GLU A 87 -0.37 6.27 -7.23
C GLU A 87 -0.21 6.66 -8.70
N HIS A 88 0.96 7.21 -9.07
CA HIS A 88 1.25 7.61 -10.44
C HIS A 88 1.22 6.42 -11.43
N GLU A 89 1.52 5.19 -10.98
CA GLU A 89 1.38 3.99 -11.82
C GLU A 89 -0.08 3.56 -12.01
N GLN A 90 -0.95 3.79 -11.01
CA GLN A 90 -2.38 3.44 -11.08
C GLN A 90 -3.17 4.43 -11.96
N ASP A 91 -2.85 5.74 -11.89
CA ASP A 91 -3.51 6.76 -12.73
C ASP A 91 -3.22 6.57 -14.23
N ILE A 92 -2.01 6.13 -14.59
CA ILE A 92 -1.64 5.80 -15.98
C ILE A 92 -2.51 4.66 -16.53
N TYR A 93 -2.85 3.67 -15.70
CA TYR A 93 -3.70 2.54 -16.09
C TYR A 93 -5.16 2.95 -16.29
N PHE A 94 -5.66 3.94 -15.55
CA PHE A 94 -7.03 4.43 -15.69
C PHE A 94 -7.26 5.21 -17.00
N GLN A 95 -6.22 5.88 -17.53
CA GLN A 95 -6.28 6.59 -18.81
C GLN A 95 -6.26 5.67 -20.05
N GLY A 96 -6.04 4.36 -19.87
CA GLY A 96 -5.95 3.37 -20.94
C GLY A 96 -7.27 2.77 -21.42
N ILE A 97 -8.41 3.13 -20.82
CA ILE A 97 -9.73 2.67 -21.27
C ILE A 97 -10.26 3.70 -22.28
N PRO A 98 -10.37 3.38 -23.58
CA PRO A 98 -11.04 4.28 -24.51
C PRO A 98 -12.52 4.34 -24.13
N GLU A 99 -13.00 5.56 -23.88
CA GLU A 99 -14.40 5.89 -23.64
C GLU A 99 -15.22 5.72 -24.95
N THR A 100 -15.26 4.52 -25.51
CA THR A 100 -16.08 4.23 -26.68
C THR A 100 -17.49 3.86 -26.25
N VAL A 101 -18.28 4.91 -26.07
CA VAL A 101 -19.70 5.08 -26.46
C VAL A 101 -20.45 3.80 -26.83
N VAL A 102 -21.41 3.42 -25.98
CA VAL A 102 -22.65 2.74 -26.41
C VAL A 102 -23.83 3.60 -25.99
N THR A 103 -24.18 4.57 -26.85
CA THR A 103 -25.52 5.16 -26.85
C THR A 103 -26.46 4.14 -27.47
N GLU A 104 -27.27 3.48 -26.65
CA GLU A 104 -28.44 2.74 -27.10
C GLU A 104 -29.42 3.73 -27.74
N THR A 105 -29.40 3.82 -29.07
CA THR A 105 -30.54 4.31 -29.85
C THR A 105 -31.13 3.12 -30.59
N GLU A 106 -32.17 2.52 -30.00
CA GLU A 106 -33.04 1.54 -30.63
C GLU A 106 -33.59 2.09 -31.95
N GLN A 107 -33.31 1.40 -33.05
CA GLN A 107 -34.07 1.52 -34.28
C GLN A 107 -34.98 0.30 -34.43
N ARG A 108 -36.30 0.53 -34.34
CA ARG A 108 -37.32 0.23 -35.38
C ARG A 108 -38.67 -0.12 -34.76
N GLY A 109 -39.71 0.66 -35.11
CA GLY A 109 -41.09 0.22 -34.84
C GLY A 109 -42.20 1.21 -35.15
N GLY A 110 -42.27 1.72 -36.39
CA GLY A 110 -43.47 2.15 -37.11
C GLY A 110 -44.68 2.81 -36.42
N GLY A 111 -45.03 4.00 -36.90
CA GLY A 111 -46.43 4.28 -37.30
C GLY A 111 -47.23 5.29 -36.48
N GLY A 112 -47.16 6.56 -36.90
CA GLY A 112 -48.34 7.41 -37.10
C GLY A 112 -49.04 8.05 -35.88
N GLY A 113 -49.23 9.38 -35.94
CA GLY A 113 -50.36 10.05 -35.27
C GLY A 113 -50.00 11.33 -34.53
N CYS A 114 -50.49 12.45 -35.06
CA CYS A 114 -50.39 13.80 -34.50
C CYS A 114 -51.50 14.09 -33.46
N ALA A 115 -51.24 15.10 -32.61
CA ALA A 115 -52.15 15.97 -31.85
C ALA A 115 -52.93 15.40 -30.66
N CYS A 116 -52.63 15.93 -29.46
CA CYS A 116 -53.36 17.07 -28.87
C CYS A 116 -52.58 17.69 -27.70
#